data_AF-A0A2Z4Y0P4-F1
#
_entry.id   AF-A0A2Z4Y0P4-F1
#
_cell.length_a   1.000
_cell.length_b   1.000
_cell.length_c   1.000
_cell.angle_alpha   90.00
_cell.angle_beta   90.00
_cell.angle_gamma   90.00
#
_symmetry.space_group_name_H-M   'P 1'
#
loop_
_entity.id
_entity.type
_entity.pdbx_description
1 polymer ?
#
loop_
_entity_poly.entity_id
_entity_poly.type
_entity_poly.pdbx_seq_one_letter_code
_entity_poly.pdbx_strand_id
1 'polypeptide(L)'
;MRNFANKSFVGFMSGLISAGVLLCIFTLIREQAITLDDGFKYNLYRLMIWGGVWAILFALPLSKNILIKSSVIGLAVIFFNFIVLMPLQGKGFFASEAGSTTFIMNIVFNYLWALFAGLIYTKVEK
;
A
#
# COMPACT_ATOMS: atom_id res chain seq x y z
N MET A 1 15.12 10.37 -19.05
CA MET A 1 14.94 8.93 -18.70
C MET A 1 15.62 8.54 -17.38
N ARG A 2 16.92 8.82 -17.16
CA ARG A 2 17.62 8.48 -15.90
C ARG A 2 16.94 8.98 -14.62
N ASN A 3 16.40 10.21 -14.64
CA ASN A 3 15.68 10.77 -13.49
C ASN A 3 14.33 10.09 -13.22
N PHE A 4 13.64 9.60 -14.24
CA PHE A 4 12.36 8.91 -14.04
C PHE A 4 12.58 7.52 -13.46
N ALA A 5 13.57 6.78 -13.96
CA ALA A 5 13.94 5.48 -13.41
C ALA A 5 14.34 5.57 -11.93
N ASN A 6 15.12 6.58 -11.55
CA ASN A 6 15.48 6.80 -10.15
C ASN A 6 14.25 7.10 -9.27
N LYS A 7 13.36 7.99 -9.73
CA LYS A 7 12.11 8.31 -9.01
C LYS A 7 11.20 7.08 -8.87
N SER A 8 11.09 6.26 -9.92
CA SER A 8 10.32 5.02 -9.88
C SER A 8 10.92 4.02 -8.89
N PHE A 9 12.26 3.91 -8.83
CA PHE A 9 12.93 3.07 -7.85
C PHE A 9 12.71 3.55 -6.42
N VAL A 10 12.86 4.84 -6.16
CA VAL A 10 12.57 5.44 -4.84
C VAL A 10 11.10 5.23 -4.46
N GLY A 11 10.19 5.41 -5.42
CA GLY A 11 8.77 5.08 -5.29
C GLY A 11 8.58 3.63 -4.85
N PHE A 12 9.10 2.68 -5.62
CA PHE A 12 9.02 1.26 -5.29
C PHE A 12 9.54 0.94 -3.89
N MET A 13 10.73 1.41 -3.53
CA MET A 13 11.32 1.18 -2.21
C MET A 13 10.47 1.78 -1.09
N SER A 14 9.92 2.98 -1.29
CA SER A 14 9.07 3.65 -0.29
C SER A 14 7.78 2.87 -0.02
N GLY A 15 7.14 2.34 -1.07
CA GLY A 15 5.93 1.53 -0.94
C GLY A 15 6.18 0.18 -0.29
N LEU A 16 7.31 -0.44 -0.65
CA LEU A 16 7.75 -1.72 -0.09
C LEU A 16 8.03 -1.60 1.42
N ILE A 17 8.79 -0.59 1.83
CA ILE A 17 9.09 -0.33 3.24
C ILE A 17 7.81 0.01 4.01
N SER A 18 6.96 0.86 3.43
CA SER A 18 5.70 1.25 4.05
C SER A 18 4.80 0.04 4.36
N ALA A 19 4.65 -0.87 3.39
CA ALA A 19 3.84 -2.08 3.56
C ALA A 19 4.43 -3.01 4.63
N GLY A 20 5.74 -3.20 4.64
CA GLY A 20 6.42 -4.03 5.65
C GLY A 20 6.24 -3.48 7.06
N VAL A 21 6.45 -2.18 7.26
CA VAL A 21 6.29 -1.52 8.56
C VAL A 21 4.85 -1.63 9.06
N LEU A 22 3.87 -1.34 8.21
CA LEU A 22 2.45 -1.39 8.60
C LEU A 22 2.00 -2.80 8.95
N LEU A 23 2.45 -3.83 8.22
CA LEU A 23 2.12 -5.20 8.58
C LEU A 23 2.71 -5.57 9.94
N CYS A 24 3.98 -5.26 10.19
CA CYS A 24 4.61 -5.52 11.48
C CYS A 24 3.90 -4.81 12.63
N ILE A 25 3.57 -3.52 12.47
CA ILE A 25 2.83 -2.75 13.48
C ILE A 25 1.47 -3.38 13.75
N PHE A 26 0.73 -3.74 12.70
CA PHE A 26 -0.59 -4.31 12.86
C PHE A 26 -0.57 -5.68 13.55
N THR A 27 0.37 -6.55 13.17
CA THR A 27 0.56 -7.84 13.82
C THR A 27 0.91 -7.66 15.30
N LEU A 28 1.82 -6.74 15.63
CA LEU A 28 2.16 -6.43 17.02
C LEU A 28 0.94 -5.95 17.84
N ILE A 29 0.10 -5.09 17.26
CA ILE A 29 -1.11 -4.60 17.95
C ILE A 29 -2.12 -5.72 18.18
N ARG A 30 -2.29 -6.62 17.20
CA ARG A 30 -3.35 -7.65 17.23
C ARG A 30 -2.96 -8.90 18.01
N GLU A 31 -1.72 -9.35 17.85
CA GLU A 31 -1.27 -10.65 18.35
C GLU A 31 -0.29 -10.51 19.53
N GLN A 32 0.18 -9.29 19.82
CA GLN A 32 1.16 -8.97 20.88
C GLN A 32 2.52 -9.68 20.73
N ALA A 33 2.70 -10.46 19.67
CA ALA A 33 3.93 -11.12 19.26
C ALA A 33 3.95 -11.26 17.74
N ILE A 34 5.14 -11.37 17.14
CA ILE A 34 5.30 -11.72 15.73
C ILE A 34 5.83 -13.15 15.67
N THR A 35 5.00 -14.08 15.19
CA THR A 35 5.48 -15.42 14.82
C THR A 35 6.00 -15.38 13.40
N LEU A 36 7.29 -15.70 13.21
CA LEU A 36 7.93 -15.76 11.89
C LEU A 36 7.65 -17.11 11.20
N ASP A 37 6.38 -17.50 11.16
CA ASP A 37 5.94 -18.66 10.39
C ASP A 37 5.90 -18.37 8.89
N ASP A 38 5.69 -19.42 8.10
CA ASP A 38 5.70 -19.30 6.64
C ASP A 38 4.49 -18.54 6.10
N GLY A 39 3.37 -18.52 6.83
CA GLY A 39 2.19 -17.73 6.49
C GLY A 39 2.43 -16.23 6.63
N PHE A 40 3.06 -15.82 7.73
CA PHE A 40 3.48 -14.43 7.95
C PHE A 40 4.46 -13.98 6.86
N LYS A 41 5.51 -14.77 6.59
CA LYS A 41 6.51 -14.46 5.55
C LYS A 41 5.86 -14.31 4.18
N TYR A 42 4.97 -15.22 3.82
CA TYR A 42 4.26 -15.19 2.55
C TYR A 42 3.39 -13.93 2.41
N ASN A 43 2.64 -13.58 3.46
CA ASN A 43 1.81 -12.37 3.47
C ASN A 43 2.66 -11.10 3.41
N LEU A 44 3.75 -11.04 4.18
CA LEU A 44 4.70 -9.95 4.18
C LEU A 44 5.27 -9.72 2.78
N TYR A 45 5.81 -10.77 2.16
CA TYR A 45 6.35 -10.73 0.80
C TYR A 45 5.33 -10.19 -0.21
N ARG A 46 4.11 -10.75 -0.21
CA ARG A 46 3.06 -10.34 -1.15
C ARG A 46 2.68 -8.87 -0.96
N LEU A 47 2.48 -8.43 0.28
CA LEU A 47 2.09 -7.04 0.57
C LEU A 47 3.21 -6.06 0.24
N MET A 48 4.46 -6.42 0.54
CA MET A 48 5.64 -5.61 0.22
C MET A 48 5.81 -5.38 -1.28
N ILE A 49 5.67 -6.43 -2.10
CA ILE A 49 5.78 -6.30 -3.56
C ILE A 49 4.67 -5.44 -4.12
N TRP A 50 3.41 -5.72 -3.76
CA TRP A 50 2.29 -4.94 -4.28
C TRP A 50 2.35 -3.48 -3.81
N GLY A 51 2.74 -3.25 -2.56
CA GLY A 51 3.04 -1.91 -2.06
C GLY A 51 4.11 -1.22 -2.92
N GLY A 52 5.22 -1.91 -3.20
CA GLY A 52 6.25 -1.36 -4.08
C GLY A 52 5.72 -1.01 -5.48
N VAL A 53 4.99 -1.92 -6.13
CA VAL A 53 4.45 -1.72 -7.47
C VAL A 53 3.54 -0.48 -7.54
N TRP A 54 2.60 -0.34 -6.59
CA TRP A 54 1.70 0.81 -6.56
C TRP A 54 2.42 2.14 -6.27
N ALA A 55 3.47 2.11 -5.45
CA ALA A 55 4.23 3.31 -5.13
C ALA A 55 5.11 3.81 -6.29
N ILE A 56 5.27 3.07 -7.38
CA ILE A 56 5.90 3.60 -8.61
C ILE A 56 5.12 4.82 -9.13
N LEU A 57 3.82 4.91 -8.86
CA LEU A 57 2.99 6.07 -9.21
C LEU A 57 3.48 7.37 -8.55
N PHE A 58 4.28 7.31 -7.47
CA PHE A 58 4.93 8.48 -6.91
C PHE A 58 5.96 9.12 -7.85
N ALA A 59 6.44 8.43 -8.90
CA ALA A 59 7.28 9.03 -9.92
C ALA A 59 6.50 9.98 -10.85
N LEU A 60 5.17 9.85 -10.94
CA LEU A 60 4.33 10.66 -11.80
C LEU A 60 4.15 12.09 -11.25
N PRO A 61 4.01 13.11 -12.12
CA PRO A 61 3.83 14.50 -11.70
C PRO A 61 2.37 14.82 -11.31
N LEU A 62 1.76 14.02 -10.41
CA LEU A 62 0.35 14.16 -10.03
C LEU A 62 0.04 15.43 -9.21
N SER A 63 0.90 15.77 -8.25
CA SER A 63 0.77 16.97 -7.42
C SER A 63 2.12 17.33 -6.78
N LYS A 64 2.33 18.62 -6.49
CA LYS A 64 3.48 19.10 -5.71
C LYS A 64 3.31 18.87 -4.20
N ASN A 65 2.08 18.79 -3.72
CA ASN A 65 1.80 18.51 -2.31
C ASN A 65 1.79 16.99 -2.09
N ILE A 66 2.73 16.50 -1.28
CA ILE A 66 2.88 15.07 -1.03
C ILE A 66 1.65 14.45 -0.38
N LEU A 67 0.93 15.17 0.47
CA LEU A 67 -0.29 14.65 1.11
C LEU A 67 -1.38 14.41 0.06
N ILE A 68 -1.62 15.39 -0.82
CA ILE A 68 -2.58 15.24 -1.92
C ILE A 68 -2.17 14.10 -2.86
N LYS A 69 -0.88 14.05 -3.23
CA LYS A 69 -0.34 12.99 -4.08
C LYS A 69 -0.54 11.60 -3.49
N SER A 70 -0.25 11.46 -2.20
CA SER A 70 -0.42 10.22 -1.45
C SER A 70 -1.89 9.83 -1.33
N SER A 71 -2.79 10.78 -1.06
CA SER A 71 -4.23 10.53 -1.02
C SER A 71 -4.75 10.04 -2.37
N VAL A 72 -4.34 10.65 -3.48
CA VAL A 72 -4.73 10.22 -4.83
C VAL A 72 -4.26 8.80 -5.11
N ILE A 73 -3.00 8.47 -4.80
CA ILE A 73 -2.45 7.12 -5.01
C ILE A 73 -3.16 6.10 -4.10
N GLY A 74 -3.34 6.42 -2.82
CA GLY A 74 -4.06 5.56 -1.87
C GLY A 74 -5.49 5.27 -2.32
N LEU A 75 -6.20 6.30 -2.77
CA LEU A 75 -7.55 6.15 -3.35
C LEU A 75 -7.53 5.26 -4.61
N ALA A 76 -6.55 5.43 -5.49
CA ALA A 76 -6.42 4.57 -6.68
C ALA A 76 -6.28 3.09 -6.30
N VAL A 77 -5.46 2.77 -5.29
CA VAL A 77 -5.33 1.39 -4.78
C VAL A 77 -6.63 0.89 -4.14
N ILE A 78 -7.28 1.74 -3.33
CA ILE A 78 -8.56 1.40 -2.67
C ILE A 78 -9.63 1.07 -3.72
N PHE A 79 -9.77 1.90 -4.74
CA PHE A 79 -10.73 1.68 -5.83
C PHE A 79 -10.37 0.47 -6.67
N PHE A 80 -9.09 0.25 -6.97
CA PHE A 80 -8.65 -0.97 -7.63
C PHE A 80 -9.05 -2.21 -6.84
N ASN A 81 -8.88 -2.19 -5.52
CA ASN A 81 -9.27 -3.32 -4.69
C ASN A 81 -10.79 -3.54 -4.70
N PHE A 82 -11.58 -2.48 -4.62
CA PHE A 82 -13.04 -2.58 -4.60
C PHE A 82 -13.65 -2.98 -5.95
N ILE A 83 -13.06 -2.53 -7.07
CA ILE A 83 -13.65 -2.67 -8.40
C ILE A 83 -13.05 -3.86 -9.15
N VAL A 84 -11.80 -4.23 -8.87
CA VAL A 84 -11.08 -5.27 -9.60
C VAL A 84 -10.79 -6.46 -8.70
N LEU A 85 -10.03 -6.25 -7.62
CA LEU A 85 -9.49 -7.37 -6.84
C LEU A 85 -10.58 -8.14 -6.09
N MET A 86 -11.53 -7.46 -5.46
CA MET A 86 -12.58 -8.10 -4.67
C MET A 86 -13.56 -8.92 -5.53
N PRO A 87 -14.09 -8.43 -6.65
CA PRO A 87 -14.89 -9.27 -7.56
C PRO A 87 -14.15 -10.53 -8.01
N LEU A 88 -12.86 -10.41 -8.36
CA LEU A 88 -12.03 -11.57 -8.75
C LEU A 88 -11.83 -12.59 -7.61
N GLN A 89 -11.99 -12.17 -6.36
CA GLN A 89 -11.93 -13.04 -5.17
C GLN A 89 -13.30 -13.58 -4.75
N GLY A 90 -14.38 -13.33 -5.51
CA GLY A 90 -15.74 -13.71 -5.11
C GLY A 90 -16.26 -12.92 -3.90
N LYS A 91 -15.82 -11.67 -3.76
CA LYS A 91 -16.16 -10.77 -2.65
C LYS A 91 -17.15 -9.65 -3.05
N GLY A 92 -17.64 -9.70 -4.29
CA GLY A 92 -18.48 -8.68 -4.89
C GLY A 92 -17.78 -7.32 -5.09
N PHE A 93 -18.47 -6.40 -5.77
CA PHE A 93 -18.01 -5.02 -5.88
C PHE A 93 -18.11 -4.30 -4.54
N PHE A 94 -17.12 -3.46 -4.22
CA PHE A 94 -17.09 -2.71 -2.96
C PHE A 94 -17.25 -3.60 -1.72
N ALA A 95 -16.71 -4.82 -1.74
CA ALA A 95 -16.83 -5.79 -0.65
C ALA A 95 -18.28 -6.17 -0.29
N SER A 96 -19.24 -6.08 -1.23
CA SER A 96 -20.66 -6.37 -0.97
C SER A 96 -20.90 -7.76 -0.39
N GLU A 97 -19.98 -8.70 -0.61
CA GLU A 97 -20.06 -10.09 -0.12
C GLU A 97 -18.98 -10.42 0.92
N ALA A 98 -18.08 -9.49 1.29
CA ALA A 98 -16.89 -9.75 2.12
C ALA A 98 -16.96 -9.25 3.57
N GLY A 99 -18.11 -8.70 3.97
CA GLY A 99 -18.35 -8.15 5.31
C GLY A 99 -17.72 -6.77 5.56
N SER A 100 -18.24 -6.06 6.56
CA SER A 100 -17.85 -4.68 6.89
C SER A 100 -16.39 -4.54 7.31
N THR A 101 -15.81 -5.56 7.95
CA THR A 101 -14.40 -5.54 8.35
C THR A 101 -13.48 -5.48 7.13
N THR A 102 -13.73 -6.28 6.09
CA THR A 102 -12.93 -6.25 4.85
C THR A 102 -13.02 -4.89 4.18
N PHE A 103 -14.21 -4.30 4.15
CA PHE A 103 -14.43 -2.97 3.59
C PHE A 103 -13.61 -1.90 4.31
N ILE A 104 -13.71 -1.82 5.64
CA ILE A 104 -13.01 -0.83 6.45
C ILE A 104 -11.50 -1.02 6.37
N MET A 105 -11.03 -2.27 6.48
CA MET A 105 -9.60 -2.57 6.44
C MET A 105 -8.97 -2.21 5.09
N ASN A 106 -9.69 -2.42 3.98
CA ASN A 106 -9.20 -2.00 2.67
C ASN A 106 -8.93 -0.48 2.62
N ILE A 107 -9.81 0.33 3.20
CA ILE A 107 -9.65 1.79 3.22
C ILE A 107 -8.50 2.17 4.15
N VAL A 108 -8.55 1.72 5.40
CA VAL A 108 -7.60 2.15 6.44
C VAL A 108 -6.16 1.75 6.08
N PHE A 109 -5.93 0.49 5.71
CA PHE A 109 -4.57 0.03 5.41
C PHE A 109 -3.99 0.70 4.18
N ASN A 110 -4.73 0.74 3.07
CA ASN A 110 -4.18 1.30 1.83
C ASN A 110 -4.01 2.82 1.92
N TYR A 111 -4.87 3.51 2.67
CA TYR A 111 -4.70 4.95 2.87
C TYR A 111 -3.49 5.26 3.75
N LEU A 112 -3.33 4.58 4.88
CA LEU A 112 -2.16 4.75 5.76
C LEU A 112 -0.87 4.34 5.04
N TRP A 113 -0.92 3.26 4.25
CA TRP A 113 0.19 2.79 3.43
C TRP A 113 0.65 3.86 2.44
N ALA A 114 -0.27 4.48 1.71
CA ALA A 114 0.07 5.50 0.73
C ALA A 114 0.63 6.77 1.39
N LEU A 115 0.06 7.21 2.52
CA LEU A 115 0.58 8.35 3.27
C LEU A 115 2.01 8.09 3.75
N PHE A 116 2.26 6.93 4.35
CA PHE A 116 3.57 6.60 4.88
C PHE A 116 4.61 6.40 3.76
N ALA A 117 4.22 5.76 2.65
CA ALA A 117 5.07 5.66 1.46
C ALA A 117 5.42 7.05 0.90
N GLY A 118 4.45 7.97 0.82
CA GLY A 118 4.69 9.34 0.36
C GLY A 118 5.65 10.11 1.26
N LEU A 119 5.54 9.97 2.58
CA LEU A 119 6.48 10.58 3.53
C LEU A 119 7.91 10.07 3.32
N ILE A 120 8.09 8.76 3.14
CA ILE A 120 9.40 8.15 2.84
C ILE A 120 9.92 8.68 1.50
N TYR A 121 9.08 8.67 0.45
CA TYR A 121 9.43 9.14 -0.88
C TYR A 121 9.97 10.58 -0.86
N THR A 122 9.26 11.51 -0.21
CA THR A 122 9.69 12.93 -0.14
C THR A 122 10.95 13.15 0.70
N LYS A 123 11.30 12.23 1.60
CA LYS A 123 12.55 12.32 2.36
C LYS A 123 13.75 11.86 1.55
N VAL A 124 13.58 10.91 0.64
CA VAL A 124 14.65 10.27 -0.14
C VAL A 124 14.83 10.90 -1.52
N GLU A 125 13.77 11.42 -2.14
CA GLU A 125 13.83 11.99 -3.49
C GLU A 125 14.40 13.42 -3.58
N LYS A 126 14.59 14.08 -2.43
CA LYS A 126 15.26 15.40 -2.36
C LYS A 126 16.69 15.32 -2.87
#